data_AF-A0A957QJW7-F1
#
_entry.id   AF-A0A957QJW7-F1
#
_cell.length_a   1.000
_cell.length_b   1.000
_cell.length_c   1.000
_cell.angle_alpha   90.00
_cell.angle_beta   90.00
_cell.angle_gamma   90.00
#
_symmetry.space_group_name_H-M   'P 1'
#
loop_
_entity.id
_entity.type
_entity.pdbx_description
1 polymer ?
#
loop_
_entity_poly.entity_id
_entity_poly.type
_entity_poly.pdbx_seq_one_letter_code
_entity_poly.pdbx_strand_id
1 'polypeptide(L)'
;SAGDYLWTITDNGMAKATPLDEYPTQGRHGQGVRNLNLPKEAEEVAAAVVGRENDELIINMSTGASRKRRLDEAKIGSRAVKPKALVPVGARTRVTGVVRWLARPDVPKLSGDEAEEKAEQLALFAETEAKKKQKKKA
;
A
#
# COMPACT_ATOMS: atom_id res chain seq x y z
N SER A 1 12.78 -10.22 -10.26
CA SER A 1 11.77 -9.54 -11.08
C SER A 1 10.80 -10.52 -11.75
N ALA A 2 11.18 -11.76 -12.03
CA ALA A 2 10.22 -12.77 -12.50
C ALA A 2 9.13 -13.02 -11.44
N GLY A 3 7.89 -12.58 -11.72
CA GLY A 3 6.72 -12.77 -10.86
C GLY A 3 6.22 -11.53 -10.11
N ASP A 4 6.85 -10.36 -10.30
CA ASP A 4 6.34 -9.12 -9.72
C ASP A 4 5.44 -8.39 -10.73
N TYR A 5 4.30 -7.88 -10.25
CA TYR A 5 3.29 -7.18 -11.03
C TYR A 5 3.15 -5.74 -10.54
N LEU A 6 2.83 -4.83 -11.46
CA LEU A 6 2.29 -3.52 -11.11
C LEU A 6 0.77 -3.62 -11.03
N TRP A 7 0.24 -3.40 -9.84
CA TRP A 7 -1.18 -3.38 -9.56
C TRP A 7 -1.70 -1.98 -9.62
N THR A 8 -2.64 -1.73 -10.51
CA THR A 8 -3.26 -0.42 -10.71
C THR A 8 -4.70 -0.49 -10.21
N ILE A 9 -5.06 0.41 -9.28
CA ILE A 9 -6.37 0.49 -8.68
C ILE A 9 -6.96 1.87 -8.98
N THR A 10 -8.16 1.91 -9.53
CA THR A 10 -8.91 3.14 -9.79
C THR A 10 -9.73 3.56 -8.57
N ASP A 11 -10.15 4.81 -8.56
CA ASP A 11 -10.92 5.39 -7.48
C ASP A 11 -12.31 4.76 -7.27
N ASN A 12 -12.91 4.25 -8.34
CA ASN A 12 -14.16 3.49 -8.30
C ASN A 12 -13.98 1.99 -7.94
N GLY A 13 -12.78 1.56 -7.54
CA GLY A 13 -12.53 0.20 -7.04
C GLY A 13 -12.30 -0.87 -8.10
N MET A 14 -12.03 -0.49 -9.35
CA MET A 14 -11.55 -1.41 -10.37
C MET A 14 -10.04 -1.60 -10.26
N ALA A 15 -9.56 -2.80 -10.56
CA ALA A 15 -8.15 -3.10 -10.50
C ALA A 15 -7.68 -4.04 -11.62
N LYS A 16 -6.39 -3.95 -11.92
CA LYS A 16 -5.67 -4.92 -12.75
C LYS A 16 -4.22 -5.08 -12.29
N ALA A 17 -3.65 -6.23 -12.63
CA ALA A 17 -2.22 -6.51 -12.59
C ALA A 17 -1.65 -6.49 -13.99
N THR A 18 -0.48 -5.88 -14.14
CA THR A 18 0.32 -6.01 -15.35
C THR A 18 1.73 -6.43 -14.97
N PRO A 19 2.32 -7.44 -15.64
CA PRO A 19 3.71 -7.83 -15.40
C PRO A 19 4.64 -6.63 -15.49
N LEU A 20 5.59 -6.51 -14.56
CA LEU A 20 6.52 -5.37 -14.57
C LEU A 20 7.35 -5.28 -15.85
N ASP A 21 7.60 -6.42 -16.51
CA ASP A 21 8.33 -6.50 -17.78
C ASP A 21 7.62 -5.78 -18.94
N GLU A 22 6.32 -5.46 -18.82
CA GLU A 22 5.63 -4.62 -19.82
C GLU A 22 5.97 -3.13 -19.74
N TYR A 23 6.65 -2.69 -18.67
CA TYR A 23 7.04 -1.30 -18.45
C TYR A 23 8.52 -1.14 -18.84
N PRO A 24 8.82 -0.61 -20.04
CA PRO A 24 10.20 -0.43 -20.45
C PRO A 24 10.89 0.61 -19.57
N THR A 25 12.17 0.40 -19.30
CA THR A 25 13.02 1.43 -18.69
C THR A 25 13.04 2.66 -19.60
N GLN A 26 12.76 3.83 -19.03
CA GLN A 26 12.79 5.12 -19.72
C GLN A 26 13.72 6.08 -18.98
N GLY A 27 14.29 7.05 -19.69
CA GLY A 27 15.06 8.14 -19.08
C GLY A 27 14.19 9.05 -18.20
N ARG A 28 14.84 9.81 -17.32
CA ARG A 28 14.16 10.80 -16.47
C ARG A 28 13.63 11.98 -17.30
N HIS A 29 12.53 12.60 -16.85
CA HIS A 29 11.84 13.75 -17.47
C HIS A 29 11.09 13.47 -18.79
N GLY A 30 10.89 12.21 -19.17
CA GLY A 30 9.95 11.86 -20.23
C GLY A 30 8.48 11.91 -19.75
N GLN A 31 7.53 11.84 -20.69
CA GLN A 31 6.10 11.73 -20.38
C GLN A 31 5.69 10.35 -19.84
N GLY A 32 6.60 9.37 -19.88
CA GLY A 32 6.35 7.99 -19.49
C GLY A 32 5.54 7.21 -20.54
N VAL A 33 5.06 6.03 -20.13
CA VAL A 33 4.24 5.15 -20.96
C VAL A 33 2.85 4.99 -20.35
N ARG A 34 1.85 4.72 -21.21
CA ARG A 34 0.48 4.50 -20.74
C ARG A 34 0.41 3.24 -19.87
N ASN A 35 -0.03 3.41 -18.63
CA ASN A 35 -0.27 2.33 -17.66
C ASN A 35 -1.66 1.69 -17.83
N LEU A 36 -2.69 2.53 -17.92
CA LEU A 36 -4.08 2.12 -17.95
C LEU A 36 -4.86 3.03 -18.92
N ASN A 37 -5.75 2.43 -19.70
CA ASN A 37 -6.83 3.18 -20.33
C ASN A 37 -7.95 3.36 -19.30
N LEU A 38 -8.02 4.55 -18.70
CA LEU A 38 -8.94 4.84 -17.61
C LEU A 38 -10.39 4.61 -18.08
N PRO A 39 -11.16 3.71 -17.42
CA PRO A 39 -12.57 3.52 -17.71
C PRO A 39 -13.36 4.82 -17.55
N LYS A 40 -14.46 5.00 -18.28
CA LYS A 40 -15.28 6.22 -18.21
C LYS A 40 -15.95 6.40 -16.86
N GLU A 41 -16.14 5.29 -16.14
CA GLU A 41 -16.77 5.21 -14.83
C GLU A 41 -15.77 5.52 -13.70
N ALA A 42 -14.49 5.71 -14.00
CA ALA A 42 -13.43 6.06 -13.07
C ALA A 42 -12.90 7.46 -13.39
N GLU A 43 -12.62 8.25 -12.37
CA GLU A 43 -12.08 9.61 -12.56
C GLU A 43 -10.55 9.61 -12.55
N GLU A 44 -9.93 8.68 -11.81
CA GLU A 44 -8.48 8.59 -11.73
C GLU A 44 -7.97 7.18 -11.36
N VAL A 45 -6.65 7.02 -11.49
CA VAL A 45 -5.91 5.95 -10.82
C VAL A 45 -5.63 6.39 -9.39
N ALA A 46 -6.27 5.74 -8.42
CA ALA A 46 -6.09 6.06 -7.00
C ALA A 46 -4.77 5.53 -6.44
N ALA A 47 -4.28 4.39 -6.95
CA ALA A 47 -3.01 3.82 -6.49
C ALA A 47 -2.36 2.91 -7.52
N ALA A 48 -1.02 2.83 -7.43
CA ALA A 48 -0.21 1.83 -8.09
C ALA A 48 0.71 1.16 -7.07
N VAL A 49 0.69 -0.17 -6.99
CA VAL A 49 1.43 -0.94 -5.98
C VAL A 49 2.20 -2.05 -6.68
N VAL A 50 3.49 -2.19 -6.36
CA VAL A 50 4.27 -3.35 -6.79
C VAL A 50 4.05 -4.48 -5.80
N GLY A 51 3.71 -5.66 -6.31
CA GLY A 51 3.46 -6.83 -5.48
C GLY A 51 3.43 -8.12 -6.29
N ARG A 52 3.41 -9.24 -5.59
CA ARG A 52 3.30 -10.57 -6.18
C ARG A 52 1.83 -10.98 -6.32
N GLU A 53 1.56 -12.02 -7.10
CA GLU A 53 0.21 -12.53 -7.33
C GLU A 53 -0.56 -12.86 -6.04
N ASN A 54 0.13 -13.42 -5.05
CA ASN A 54 -0.47 -13.85 -3.78
C ASN A 54 -0.42 -12.80 -2.66
N ASP A 55 0.11 -11.60 -2.93
CA ASP A 55 0.12 -10.55 -1.92
C ASP A 55 -1.32 -10.09 -1.63
N GLU A 56 -1.51 -9.46 -0.48
CA GLU A 56 -2.78 -8.85 -0.10
C GLU A 56 -2.67 -7.33 -0.10
N LEU A 57 -3.78 -6.66 -0.40
CA LEU A 57 -3.91 -5.21 -0.29
C LEU A 57 -4.89 -4.84 0.81
N ILE A 58 -4.60 -3.72 1.47
CA ILE A 58 -5.59 -2.96 2.20
C ILE A 58 -5.97 -1.75 1.36
N ILE A 59 -7.25 -1.65 1.03
CA ILE A 59 -7.84 -0.56 0.25
C ILE A 59 -8.64 0.32 1.21
N ASN A 60 -8.26 1.60 1.28
CA ASN A 60 -8.88 2.60 2.12
C ASN A 60 -9.86 3.45 1.31
N MET A 61 -11.03 3.69 1.89
CA MET A 61 -12.09 4.47 1.29
C MET A 61 -12.21 5.86 1.94
N SER A 62 -12.81 6.80 1.24
CA SER A 62 -13.07 8.16 1.76
C SER A 62 -13.97 8.19 3.01
N THR A 63 -14.75 7.14 3.25
CA THR A 63 -15.60 6.99 4.45
C THR A 63 -14.83 6.55 5.68
N GLY A 64 -13.53 6.22 5.55
CA GLY A 64 -12.72 5.62 6.61
C GLY A 64 -12.82 4.08 6.67
N ALA A 65 -13.65 3.45 5.83
CA ALA A 65 -13.68 2.01 5.72
C ALA A 65 -12.43 1.46 5.01
N SER A 66 -11.89 0.36 5.52
CA SER A 66 -10.78 -0.38 4.91
C SER A 66 -11.23 -1.78 4.55
N ARG A 67 -10.82 -2.27 3.37
CA ARG A 67 -11.10 -3.64 2.93
C ARG A 67 -9.82 -4.34 2.53
N LYS A 68 -9.69 -5.59 2.96
CA LYS A 68 -8.60 -6.48 2.56
C LYS A 68 -9.01 -7.25 1.32
N ARG A 69 -8.11 -7.34 0.33
CA ARG A 69 -8.31 -8.13 -0.89
C ARG A 69 -7.03 -8.83 -1.30
N ARG A 70 -7.15 -10.04 -1.84
CA ARG A 70 -6.02 -10.69 -2.50
C ARG A 70 -5.83 -10.11 -3.89
N LEU A 71 -4.58 -10.06 -4.32
CA LEU A 71 -4.20 -9.45 -5.57
C LEU A 71 -4.66 -10.30 -6.76
N ASP A 72 -4.57 -11.63 -6.68
CA ASP A 72 -5.07 -12.57 -7.69
C ASP A 72 -6.58 -12.49 -7.99
N GLU A 73 -7.39 -11.86 -7.13
CA GLU A 73 -8.80 -11.57 -7.42
C GLU A 73 -8.98 -10.54 -8.56
N ALA A 74 -7.98 -9.70 -8.81
CA ALA A 74 -7.99 -8.70 -9.86
C ALA A 74 -7.54 -9.27 -11.23
N LYS A 75 -7.90 -8.56 -12.30
CA LYS A 75 -7.61 -9.01 -13.67
C LYS A 75 -6.11 -8.91 -13.95
N ILE A 76 -5.45 -10.02 -14.26
CA ILE A 76 -4.08 -10.03 -14.77
C ILE A 76 -4.11 -9.86 -16.30
N GLY A 77 -3.24 -8.98 -16.83
CA GLY A 77 -3.08 -8.78 -18.26
C GLY A 77 -2.22 -7.57 -18.63
N SER A 78 -2.16 -7.27 -19.91
CA SER A 78 -1.29 -6.21 -20.42
C SER A 78 -1.72 -4.79 -20.01
N ARG A 79 -0.88 -3.80 -20.31
CA ARG A 79 -1.19 -2.37 -20.10
C ARG A 79 -2.47 -1.93 -20.83
N ALA A 80 -2.85 -2.61 -21.91
CA ALA A 80 -4.05 -2.31 -22.69
C ALA A 80 -5.34 -2.94 -22.12
N VAL A 81 -5.23 -3.98 -21.30
CA VAL A 81 -6.39 -4.70 -20.76
C VAL A 81 -7.19 -3.79 -19.82
N LYS A 82 -8.52 -3.87 -19.93
CA LYS A 82 -9.46 -3.17 -19.05
C LYS A 82 -9.43 -3.78 -17.64
N PRO A 83 -9.46 -2.96 -16.59
CA PRO A 83 -9.51 -3.45 -15.22
C PRO A 83 -10.89 -4.04 -14.91
N LYS A 84 -10.97 -4.85 -13.85
CA LYS A 84 -12.22 -5.45 -13.36
C LYS A 84 -12.54 -4.90 -11.98
N ALA A 85 -13.82 -4.81 -11.63
CA ALA A 85 -14.22 -4.50 -10.25
C ALA A 85 -13.57 -5.48 -9.27
N LEU A 86 -12.79 -4.95 -8.33
CA LEU A 86 -12.13 -5.69 -7.25
C LEU A 86 -12.86 -5.45 -5.92
N VAL A 87 -13.26 -4.20 -5.68
CA VAL A 87 -13.99 -3.81 -4.48
C VAL A 87 -15.23 -3.01 -4.85
N PRO A 88 -16.41 -3.33 -4.28
CA PRO A 88 -17.58 -2.48 -4.45
C PRO A 88 -17.35 -1.16 -3.71
N VAL A 89 -17.51 -0.06 -4.44
CA VAL A 89 -17.44 1.30 -3.94
C VAL A 89 -18.87 1.84 -3.97
N GLY A 90 -19.38 2.27 -2.82
CA GLY A 90 -20.74 2.80 -2.69
C GLY A 90 -20.91 4.18 -3.34
N ALA A 91 -22.17 4.64 -3.41
CA ALA A 91 -22.45 5.99 -3.90
C ALA A 91 -21.75 7.04 -3.00
N ARG A 92 -21.13 8.05 -3.63
CA ARG A 92 -20.40 9.14 -2.95
C ARG A 92 -19.19 8.71 -2.10
N THR A 93 -18.67 7.50 -2.32
CA THR A 93 -17.36 7.09 -1.78
C THR A 93 -16.40 6.78 -2.90
N ARG A 94 -15.10 6.74 -2.56
CA ARG A 94 -14.02 6.44 -3.48
C ARG A 94 -12.85 5.83 -2.74
N VAL A 95 -11.99 5.11 -3.47
CA VAL A 95 -10.69 4.68 -2.96
C VAL A 95 -9.79 5.92 -2.81
N THR A 96 -9.19 6.09 -1.63
CA THR A 96 -8.27 7.19 -1.32
C THR A 96 -6.84 6.74 -1.19
N GLY A 97 -6.61 5.45 -0.92
CA GLY A 97 -5.28 4.91 -0.81
C GLY A 97 -5.29 3.40 -0.77
N VAL A 98 -4.18 2.80 -1.20
CA VAL A 98 -3.98 1.36 -1.18
C VAL A 98 -2.60 1.09 -0.64
N VAL A 99 -2.50 0.15 0.30
CA VAL A 99 -1.23 -0.30 0.85
C VAL A 99 -1.12 -1.81 0.73
N ARG A 100 0.09 -2.30 0.49
CA ARG A 100 0.37 -3.73 0.50
C ARG A 100 0.37 -4.23 1.93
N TRP A 101 -0.37 -5.30 2.19
CA TRP A 101 -0.32 -6.01 3.45
C TRP A 101 0.98 -6.79 3.53
N LEU A 102 1.78 -6.46 4.54
CA LEU A 102 2.98 -7.21 4.90
C LEU A 102 2.69 -7.96 6.17
N ALA A 103 2.94 -9.27 6.16
CA ALA A 103 2.92 -10.04 7.40
C ALA A 103 3.86 -9.38 8.40
N ARG A 104 3.42 -9.26 9.65
CA ARG A 104 4.29 -8.78 10.72
C ARG A 104 5.50 -9.72 10.73
N PRO A 105 6.74 -9.20 10.62
CA PRO A 105 7.91 -10.05 10.71
C PRO A 105 7.90 -10.75 12.07
N ASP A 106 8.30 -12.02 12.09
CA ASP A 106 8.49 -12.73 13.35
C ASP A 106 9.67 -12.07 14.07
N VAL A 107 9.35 -11.31 15.11
CA VAL A 107 10.34 -10.70 15.96
C VAL A 107 10.66 -11.71 17.05
N PRO A 108 11.93 -12.13 17.21
CA PRO A 108 12.31 -12.99 18.32
C PRO A 108 11.78 -12.36 19.60
N LYS A 109 10.98 -13.12 20.35
CA LYS A 109 10.54 -12.69 21.67
C LYS A 109 11.80 -12.53 22.51
N LEU A 110 12.01 -11.34 23.06
CA LEU A 110 13.09 -11.13 24.00
C LEU A 110 12.90 -12.10 25.18
N SER A 111 13.99 -12.71 25.63
CA SER A 111 13.98 -13.46 26.88
C SER A 111 13.61 -12.51 28.05
N GLY A 112 13.13 -13.05 29.17
CA GLY A 112 12.64 -12.24 30.30
C GLY A 112 13.62 -11.15 30.71
N ASP A 113 14.89 -11.51 30.84
CA ASP A 113 15.96 -10.61 31.28
C ASP A 113 16.24 -9.50 30.24
N GLU A 114 16.28 -9.84 28.94
CA GLU A 114 16.52 -8.85 27.89
C GLU A 114 15.30 -7.92 27.65
N ALA A 115 14.09 -8.43 27.91
CA ALA A 115 12.86 -7.65 27.81
C ALA A 115 12.75 -6.63 28.94
N GLU A 116 13.16 -7.02 30.15
CA GLU A 116 13.19 -6.16 31.33
C GLU A 116 14.23 -5.05 31.17
N GLU A 117 15.46 -5.38 30.73
CA GLU A 117 16.49 -4.37 30.41
C GLU A 117 16.03 -3.37 29.34
N LYS A 118 15.39 -3.83 28.24
CA LYS A 118 14.89 -2.90 27.22
C LYS A 118 13.73 -2.05 27.72
N ALA A 119 12.85 -2.59 28.57
CA ALA A 119 11.74 -1.83 29.15
C ALA A 119 12.25 -0.72 30.08
N GLU A 120 13.25 -1.02 30.90
CA GLU A 120 13.91 -0.04 31.76
C GLU A 120 14.62 1.05 30.95
N GLN A 121 15.35 0.68 29.90
CA GLN A 121 15.99 1.65 29.00
C GLN A 121 14.95 2.56 28.33
N LEU A 122 13.85 2.02 27.81
CA LEU A 122 12.77 2.80 27.20
C LEU A 122 12.09 3.76 28.19
N ALA A 123 11.90 3.34 29.44
CA ALA A 123 11.38 4.19 30.51
C ALA A 123 12.33 5.36 30.81
N LEU A 124 13.63 5.09 30.91
CA LEU A 124 14.66 6.12 31.12
C LEU A 124 14.74 7.13 29.96
N PHE A 125 14.58 6.66 28.72
CA PHE A 125 14.51 7.54 27.54
C PHE A 125 13.24 8.42 27.54
N ALA A 126 12.10 7.88 27.98
CA ALA A 126 10.86 8.66 28.10
C ALA A 126 10.95 9.76 29.16
N GLU A 127 11.58 9.48 30.31
CA GLU A 127 11.78 10.45 31.38
C GLU A 127 12.76 11.57 30.98
N THR A 128 13.82 11.23 30.24
CA THR A 128 14.80 12.21 29.74
C THR A 128 14.19 13.12 28.68
N GLU A 129 13.36 12.59 27.78
CA GLU A 129 12.53 13.36 26.83
C GLU A 129 11.56 14.33 27.54
N ALA A 130 10.87 13.86 28.59
CA ALA A 130 9.93 14.68 29.35
C ALA A 130 10.61 15.86 30.06
N LYS A 131 11.76 15.61 30.72
CA LYS A 131 12.57 16.65 31.37
C LYS A 131 13.10 17.69 30.37
N LYS A 132 13.48 17.26 29.16
CA LYS A 132 13.94 18.15 28.08
C LYS A 132 12.81 19.05 27.54
N LYS A 133 11.57 18.55 27.48
CA LYS A 133 10.38 19.34 27.09
C LYS A 133 9.96 20.36 28.15
N GLN A 134 10.11 20.05 29.44
CA GLN A 134 9.85 21.01 30.53
C GLN A 134 10.87 22.16 30.55
N LYS A 135 12.17 21.87 30.34
CA LYS A 135 13.22 22.91 30.24
C LYS A 135 13.10 23.84 29.04
N LYS A 136 12.40 23.44 27.98
CA LYS A 136 12.15 24.28 26.78
C LYS A 136 10.92 25.19 26.91
N LYS A 137 10.09 25.01 27.95
CA LYS A 137 8.87 25.80 28.21
C LYS A 137 9.03 26.82 29.34
N ALA A 138 10.19 26.85 30.00
CA ALA A 138 10.63 27.89 30.93
C ALA A 138 11.62 28.82 30.22
#